data_AF-B4F344-F1
#
_entry.id   AF-B4F344-F1
#
_cell.length_a   1.000
_cell.length_b   1.000
_cell.length_c   1.000
_cell.angle_alpha   90.00
_cell.angle_beta   90.00
_cell.angle_gamma   90.00
#
_symmetry.space_group_name_H-M   'P 1'
#
loop_
_entity.id
_entity.type
_entity.pdbx_description
1 polymer ?
#
loop_
_entity_poly.entity_id
_entity_poly.type
_entity_poly.pdbx_seq_one_letter_code
_entity_poly.pdbx_strand_id
1 'polypeptide(L)'
;MDLSAFASILGALGIGSFVGQYLIGAQGRRQVRSEVLRRLADCEAARWAGPSDLPDAPPFQQAIAELEKAAIVAATPRNVVEHYKLLAYVAWWKSLQDAEDQPLDYDAGKIGPELTRLSREAAWDLQSVVWHPRIGRIRTWRRIKERRRVVAEAEPGLVRNALEYLGGKPLPPLPKAPPPPVIGPPPPAPE
;
A
#
# COMPACT_ATOMS: atom_id res chain seq x y z
N MET A 1 15.41 15.70 24.74
CA MET A 1 14.86 14.32 24.70
C MET A 1 16.04 13.40 24.68
N ASP A 2 16.11 12.52 25.67
CA ASP A 2 17.29 11.73 25.99
C ASP A 2 17.41 10.52 25.04
N LEU A 3 18.61 10.29 24.50
CA LEU A 3 18.90 9.22 23.53
C LEU A 3 18.65 7.84 24.14
N SER A 4 18.81 7.76 25.48
CA SER A 4 18.50 6.61 26.32
C SER A 4 17.00 6.24 26.29
N ALA A 5 16.10 7.23 26.28
CA ALA A 5 14.66 6.98 26.23
C ALA A 5 14.21 6.43 24.87
N PHE A 6 14.85 6.87 23.79
CA PHE A 6 14.59 6.37 22.43
C PHE A 6 15.08 4.93 22.25
N ALA A 7 16.25 4.60 22.80
CA ALA A 7 16.79 3.24 22.81
C ALA A 7 15.94 2.27 23.63
N SER A 8 15.41 2.70 24.78
CA SER A 8 14.55 1.87 25.64
C SER A 8 13.19 1.55 25.02
N ILE A 9 12.60 2.50 24.27
CA ILE A 9 11.34 2.26 23.54
C ILE A 9 11.56 1.25 22.40
N LEU A 10 12.71 1.29 21.73
CA LEU A 10 13.07 0.36 20.65
C LEU A 10 13.47 -1.03 21.16
N GLY A 11 14.09 -1.11 22.34
CA GLY A 11 14.43 -2.37 23.01
C GLY A 11 13.20 -3.16 23.47
N ALA A 12 12.15 -2.47 23.93
CA ALA A 12 10.93 -3.13 24.40
C ALA A 12 10.04 -3.71 23.27
N LEU A 13 10.25 -3.31 22.01
CA LEU A 13 9.48 -3.77 20.84
C LEU A 13 10.15 -4.91 20.05
N GLY A 14 11.28 -5.46 20.51
CA GLY A 14 11.98 -6.54 19.80
C GLY A 14 12.73 -6.09 18.54
N ILE A 15 12.95 -4.79 18.36
CA ILE A 15 13.65 -4.17 17.20
C ILE A 15 15.18 -4.10 17.46
N GLY A 16 15.71 -5.00 18.29
CA GLY A 16 17.04 -4.88 18.88
C GLY A 16 18.23 -5.14 17.95
N SER A 17 18.04 -5.76 16.77
CA SER A 17 19.18 -6.23 15.97
C SER A 17 19.57 -5.35 14.76
N PHE A 18 18.75 -4.38 14.34
CA PHE A 18 19.00 -3.64 13.08
C PHE A 18 19.43 -2.18 13.26
N VAL A 19 19.31 -1.61 14.45
CA VAL A 19 19.51 -0.16 14.66
C VAL A 19 20.96 0.21 15.00
N GLY A 20 21.78 -0.75 15.47
CA GLY A 20 23.15 -0.50 15.95
C GLY A 20 24.14 0.06 14.90
N GLN A 21 23.90 -0.16 13.60
CA GLN A 21 24.79 0.34 12.53
C GLN A 21 24.40 1.72 11.95
N TYR A 22 23.22 2.26 12.27
CA TYR A 22 22.66 3.42 11.55
C TYR A 22 23.03 4.80 12.14
N LEU A 23 23.77 4.86 13.24
CA LEU A 23 24.11 6.11 13.93
C LEU A 23 25.41 6.79 13.47
N ILE A 24 26.01 6.36 12.36
CA ILE A 24 27.22 6.98 11.79
C ILE A 24 26.88 7.76 10.51
N GLY A 25 26.79 9.10 10.62
CA GLY A 25 26.96 10.02 9.50
C GLY A 25 25.78 10.25 8.52
N ALA A 26 25.95 11.24 7.64
CA ALA A 26 24.99 11.62 6.59
C ALA A 26 24.66 10.47 5.61
N GLN A 27 25.53 9.46 5.53
CA GLN A 27 25.35 8.25 4.73
C GLN A 27 24.20 7.38 5.27
N GLY A 28 24.07 7.27 6.61
CA GLY A 28 22.96 6.53 7.25
C GLY A 28 21.59 7.10 6.89
N ARG A 29 21.44 8.43 6.78
CA ARG A 29 20.17 9.05 6.39
C ARG A 29 19.75 8.73 4.96
N ARG A 30 20.70 8.67 4.02
CA ARG A 30 20.40 8.30 2.63
C ARG A 30 20.00 6.84 2.53
N GLN A 31 20.69 5.96 3.26
CA GLN A 31 20.38 4.53 3.30
C GLN A 31 18.99 4.24 3.89
N VAL A 32 18.63 4.90 4.99
CA VAL A 32 17.29 4.77 5.58
C VAL A 32 16.20 5.26 4.60
N ARG A 33 16.46 6.35 3.87
CA ARG A 33 15.52 6.86 2.87
C ARG A 33 15.39 5.91 1.68
N SER A 34 16.49 5.36 1.17
CA SER A 34 16.44 4.37 0.09
C SER A 34 15.70 3.11 0.53
N GLU A 35 15.81 2.71 1.80
CA GLU A 35 15.05 1.57 2.33
C GLU A 35 13.54 1.82 2.28
N VAL A 36 13.06 3.02 2.65
CA VAL A 36 11.63 3.37 2.49
C VAL A 36 11.17 3.26 1.05
N LEU A 37 11.99 3.72 0.09
CA LEU A 37 11.64 3.66 -1.33
C LEU A 37 11.66 2.24 -1.88
N ARG A 38 12.58 1.40 -1.39
CA ARG A 38 12.62 -0.03 -1.71
C ARG A 38 11.34 -0.70 -1.22
N ARG A 39 10.93 -0.46 0.02
CA ARG A 39 9.67 -1.02 0.57
C ARG A 39 8.42 -0.47 -0.11
N LEU A 40 8.46 0.78 -0.57
CA LEU A 40 7.40 1.34 -1.39
C LEU A 40 7.29 0.61 -2.73
N ALA A 41 8.41 0.30 -3.38
CA ALA A 41 8.42 -0.49 -4.61
C ALA A 41 7.88 -1.91 -4.38
N ASP A 42 8.27 -2.56 -3.28
CA ASP A 42 7.73 -3.89 -2.89
C ASP A 42 6.20 -3.84 -2.75
N CYS A 43 5.64 -2.78 -2.13
CA CYS A 43 4.19 -2.59 -2.00
C CYS A 43 3.50 -2.37 -3.34
N GLU A 44 4.10 -1.55 -4.21
CA GLU A 44 3.56 -1.27 -5.55
C GLU A 44 3.58 -2.50 -6.46
N ALA A 45 4.55 -3.40 -6.28
CA ALA A 45 4.60 -4.68 -6.99
C ALA A 45 3.55 -5.66 -6.44
N ALA A 46 3.42 -5.77 -5.12
CA ALA A 46 2.55 -6.75 -4.47
C ALA A 46 1.05 -6.41 -4.51
N ARG A 47 0.66 -5.17 -4.83
CA ARG A 47 -0.75 -4.73 -4.74
C ARG A 47 -1.63 -5.14 -5.93
N TRP A 48 -1.07 -5.69 -6.99
CA TRP A 48 -1.84 -6.08 -8.17
C TRP A 48 -2.22 -7.55 -8.08
N ALA A 49 -3.49 -7.86 -8.32
CA ALA A 49 -3.99 -9.20 -8.49
C ALA A 49 -3.57 -9.70 -9.88
N GLY A 50 -2.88 -10.84 -9.91
CA GLY A 50 -2.33 -11.43 -11.13
C GLY A 50 -1.18 -12.39 -10.77
N PRO A 51 -0.66 -13.17 -11.72
CA PRO A 51 0.60 -13.85 -11.53
C PRO A 51 1.65 -12.76 -11.31
N SER A 52 1.98 -12.48 -10.05
CA SER A 52 3.10 -11.61 -9.74
C SER A 52 4.33 -12.31 -10.32
N ASP A 53 4.84 -11.82 -11.45
CA ASP A 53 6.04 -12.36 -12.13
C ASP A 53 7.32 -12.30 -11.26
N LEU A 54 7.18 -11.86 -10.00
CA LEU A 54 8.21 -11.82 -8.98
C LEU A 54 7.98 -12.97 -8.00
N PRO A 55 8.63 -14.13 -8.20
CA PRO A 55 8.54 -15.28 -7.29
C PRO A 55 8.94 -14.96 -5.84
N ASP A 56 9.65 -13.85 -5.61
CA ASP A 56 10.14 -13.42 -4.30
C ASP A 56 9.35 -12.24 -3.68
N ALA A 57 8.25 -11.79 -4.29
CA ALA A 57 7.48 -10.66 -3.75
C ALA A 57 6.71 -11.09 -2.48
N PRO A 58 6.86 -10.36 -1.35
CA PRO A 58 6.11 -10.67 -0.13
C PRO A 58 4.61 -10.42 -0.34
N PRO A 59 3.72 -11.12 0.40
CA PRO A 59 2.30 -10.79 0.45
C PRO A 59 2.09 -9.30 0.72
N PHE A 60 1.12 -8.68 0.05
CA PHE A 60 0.88 -7.23 0.12
C PHE A 60 0.80 -6.69 1.57
N GLN A 61 0.16 -7.43 2.47
CA GLN A 61 0.06 -7.07 3.89
C GLN A 61 1.43 -7.02 4.59
N GLN A 62 2.32 -7.97 4.26
CA GLN A 62 3.69 -7.98 4.75
C GLN A 62 4.49 -6.82 4.14
N ALA A 63 4.35 -6.56 2.84
CA ALA A 63 4.99 -5.42 2.19
C ALA A 63 4.64 -4.09 2.87
N ILE A 64 3.35 -3.87 3.17
CA ILE A 64 2.86 -2.69 3.87
C ILE A 64 3.42 -2.60 5.30
N ALA A 65 3.49 -3.72 6.02
CA ALA A 65 4.08 -3.74 7.36
C ALA A 65 5.57 -3.38 7.34
N GLU A 66 6.33 -3.90 6.37
CA GLU A 66 7.75 -3.56 6.18
C GLU A 66 7.94 -2.09 5.77
N LEU A 67 7.06 -1.55 4.92
CA LEU A 67 7.06 -0.13 4.59
C LEU A 67 6.81 0.74 5.82
N GLU A 68 5.86 0.38 6.67
CA GLU A 68 5.56 1.13 7.90
C GLU A 68 6.75 1.11 8.87
N LYS A 69 7.40 -0.05 9.05
CA LYS A 69 8.64 -0.16 9.84
C LYS A 69 9.74 0.75 9.28
N ALA A 70 10.00 0.68 7.97
CA ALA A 70 11.00 1.52 7.34
C ALA A 70 10.67 3.02 7.48
N ALA A 71 9.39 3.39 7.34
CA ALA A 71 8.92 4.76 7.47
C ALA A 71 9.09 5.31 8.90
N ILE A 72 8.87 4.47 9.93
CA ILE A 72 9.12 4.82 11.34
C ILE A 72 10.62 5.09 11.55
N VAL A 73 11.49 4.20 11.07
CA VAL A 73 12.96 4.38 11.17
C VAL A 73 13.40 5.66 10.46
N ALA A 74 12.80 5.98 9.32
CA ALA A 74 13.06 7.20 8.56
C ALA A 74 12.44 8.48 9.15
N ALA A 75 11.68 8.38 10.24
CA ALA A 75 10.88 9.46 10.82
C ALA A 75 9.96 10.13 9.77
N THR A 76 9.38 9.33 8.88
CA THR A 76 8.46 9.81 7.85
C THR A 76 7.14 10.24 8.50
N PRO A 77 6.54 11.38 8.09
CA PRO A 77 5.27 11.83 8.63
C PRO A 77 4.16 10.77 8.51
N ARG A 78 3.62 10.35 9.66
CA ARG A 78 2.60 9.30 9.77
C ARG A 78 1.39 9.52 8.86
N ASN A 79 0.91 10.75 8.75
CA ASN A 79 -0.25 11.09 7.91
C ASN A 79 -0.03 10.79 6.41
N VAL A 80 1.22 10.88 5.93
CA VAL A 80 1.58 10.57 4.54
C VAL A 80 1.62 9.07 4.33
N VAL A 81 2.21 8.33 5.27
CA VAL A 81 2.24 6.86 5.27
C VAL A 81 0.82 6.29 5.33
N GLU A 82 -0.01 6.79 6.24
CA GLU A 82 -1.42 6.37 6.35
C GLU A 82 -2.24 6.69 5.09
N HIS A 83 -1.97 7.84 4.45
CA HIS A 83 -2.64 8.16 3.19
C HIS A 83 -2.25 7.20 2.07
N TYR A 84 -0.97 6.89 1.95
CA TYR A 84 -0.50 5.88 1.01
C TYR A 84 -1.12 4.52 1.30
N LYS A 85 -1.03 4.04 2.56
CA LYS A 85 -1.61 2.75 3.00
C LYS A 85 -3.09 2.66 2.62
N LEU A 86 -3.89 3.69 2.91
CA LEU A 86 -5.31 3.71 2.57
C LEU A 86 -5.54 3.47 1.07
N LEU A 87 -4.89 4.25 0.21
CA LEU A 87 -5.06 4.15 -1.25
C LEU A 87 -4.50 2.83 -1.80
N ALA A 88 -3.38 2.37 -1.27
CA ALA A 88 -2.79 1.08 -1.65
C ALA A 88 -3.72 -0.08 -1.32
N TYR A 89 -4.34 -0.09 -0.12
CA TYR A 89 -5.35 -1.10 0.24
C TYR A 89 -6.58 -1.04 -0.65
N VAL A 90 -7.12 0.16 -0.92
CA VAL A 90 -8.29 0.32 -1.80
C VAL A 90 -7.98 -0.20 -3.21
N ALA A 91 -6.79 0.13 -3.75
CA ALA A 91 -6.36 -0.37 -5.04
C ALA A 91 -6.15 -1.89 -5.06
N TRP A 92 -5.54 -2.45 -4.01
CA TRP A 92 -5.33 -3.90 -3.89
C TRP A 92 -6.65 -4.67 -3.84
N TRP A 93 -7.61 -4.22 -3.02
CA TRP A 93 -8.94 -4.84 -3.02
C TRP A 93 -9.66 -4.71 -4.35
N LYS A 94 -9.60 -3.53 -4.99
CA LYS A 94 -10.24 -3.33 -6.29
C LYS A 94 -9.64 -4.26 -7.34
N SER A 95 -8.33 -4.43 -7.31
CA SER A 95 -7.59 -5.35 -8.19
C SER A 95 -7.99 -6.80 -7.92
N LEU A 96 -8.08 -7.23 -6.65
CA LEU A 96 -8.56 -8.58 -6.31
C LEU A 96 -10.00 -8.81 -6.79
N GLN A 97 -10.90 -7.85 -6.59
CA GLN A 97 -12.28 -7.95 -7.06
C GLN A 97 -12.35 -8.09 -8.57
N ASP A 98 -11.61 -7.25 -9.31
CA ASP A 98 -11.57 -7.31 -10.77
C ASP A 98 -11.04 -8.66 -11.28
N ALA A 99 -10.01 -9.21 -10.61
CA ALA A 99 -9.49 -10.52 -10.94
C ALA A 99 -10.44 -11.68 -10.61
N GLU A 100 -11.22 -11.57 -9.54
CA GLU A 100 -12.26 -12.54 -9.19
C GLU A 100 -13.46 -12.48 -10.14
N ASP A 101 -13.82 -11.28 -10.60
CA ASP A 101 -14.92 -11.07 -11.56
C ASP A 101 -14.54 -11.55 -12.98
N GLN A 102 -13.25 -11.54 -13.32
CA GLN A 102 -12.74 -11.84 -14.67
C GLN A 102 -11.57 -12.85 -14.66
N PRO A 103 -11.71 -14.05 -14.08
CA PRO A 103 -10.59 -14.95 -13.79
C PRO A 103 -9.89 -15.54 -15.04
N LEU A 104 -10.51 -15.44 -16.22
CA LEU A 104 -9.98 -15.93 -17.49
C LEU A 104 -9.48 -14.81 -18.40
N ASP A 105 -9.61 -13.55 -17.99
CA ASP A 105 -9.08 -12.42 -18.74
C ASP A 105 -7.59 -12.26 -18.44
N TYR A 106 -6.77 -12.12 -19.49
CA TYR A 106 -5.35 -11.78 -19.35
C TYR A 106 -5.19 -10.40 -18.68
N ASP A 107 -6.17 -9.54 -18.88
CA ASP A 107 -6.22 -8.18 -18.38
C ASP A 107 -6.88 -8.06 -16.98
N ALA A 108 -7.13 -9.18 -16.31
CA ALA A 108 -7.68 -9.25 -14.96
C ALA A 108 -6.82 -8.48 -13.94
N GLY A 109 -7.48 -7.86 -12.95
CA GLY A 109 -6.82 -7.14 -11.86
C GLY A 109 -6.59 -5.65 -12.14
N LYS A 110 -7.23 -5.10 -13.18
CA LYS A 110 -7.15 -3.68 -13.50
C LYS A 110 -7.91 -2.85 -12.46
N ILE A 111 -7.44 -1.63 -12.26
CA ILE A 111 -8.16 -0.61 -11.49
C ILE A 111 -8.46 0.58 -12.39
N GLY A 112 -9.56 1.29 -12.10
CA GLY A 112 -9.95 2.45 -12.88
C GLY A 112 -8.86 3.52 -12.98
N PRO A 113 -8.87 4.36 -14.04
CA PRO A 113 -7.82 5.34 -14.28
C PRO A 113 -7.67 6.35 -13.14
N GLU A 114 -8.78 6.71 -12.50
CA GLU A 114 -8.78 7.67 -11.38
C GLU A 114 -8.10 7.08 -10.14
N LEU A 115 -8.42 5.83 -9.77
CA LEU A 115 -7.76 5.16 -8.64
C LEU A 115 -6.28 4.89 -8.93
N THR A 116 -5.95 4.57 -10.19
CA THR A 116 -4.55 4.48 -10.65
C THR A 116 -3.81 5.80 -10.43
N ARG A 117 -4.39 6.92 -10.87
CA ARG A 117 -3.83 8.26 -10.70
C ARG A 117 -3.63 8.60 -9.22
N LEU A 118 -4.67 8.42 -8.40
CA LEU A 118 -4.62 8.73 -6.96
C LEU A 118 -3.57 7.89 -6.23
N SER A 119 -3.48 6.58 -6.52
CA SER A 119 -2.50 5.68 -5.91
C SER A 119 -1.08 6.09 -6.27
N ARG A 120 -0.84 6.38 -7.57
CA ARG A 120 0.47 6.83 -8.07
C ARG A 120 0.88 8.15 -7.44
N GLU A 121 -0.06 9.10 -7.34
CA GLU A 121 0.17 10.38 -6.70
C GLU A 121 0.48 10.26 -5.20
N ALA A 122 -0.13 9.30 -4.50
CA ALA A 122 0.19 9.03 -3.10
C ALA A 122 1.59 8.44 -2.93
N ALA A 123 2.01 7.53 -3.81
CA ALA A 123 3.38 7.01 -3.85
C ALA A 123 4.40 8.15 -4.10
N TRP A 124 4.11 9.06 -5.03
CA TRP A 124 4.96 10.23 -5.28
C TRP A 124 5.04 11.18 -4.09
N ASP A 125 3.94 11.41 -3.39
CA ASP A 125 3.95 12.25 -2.19
C ASP A 125 4.82 11.61 -1.09
N LEU A 126 4.73 10.30 -0.90
CA LEU A 126 5.59 9.57 0.04
C LEU A 126 7.06 9.70 -0.36
N GLN A 127 7.40 9.41 -1.63
CA GLN A 127 8.75 9.57 -2.16
C GLN A 127 9.30 11.00 -1.98
N SER A 128 8.47 12.00 -2.26
CA SER A 128 8.85 13.42 -2.15
C SER A 128 9.14 13.81 -0.70
N VAL A 129 8.33 13.34 0.24
CA VAL A 129 8.48 13.62 1.67
C VAL A 129 9.71 12.93 2.25
N VAL A 130 10.04 11.72 1.79
CA VAL A 130 11.25 10.98 2.18
C VAL A 130 12.52 11.76 1.84
N TRP A 131 12.58 12.39 0.66
CA TRP A 131 13.74 13.20 0.24
C TRP A 131 13.75 14.62 0.81
N HIS A 132 12.57 15.26 0.89
CA HIS A 132 12.41 16.67 1.25
C HIS A 132 11.39 16.85 2.38
N PRO A 133 11.70 16.45 3.62
CA PRO A 133 10.72 16.32 4.70
C PRO A 133 10.03 17.64 5.09
N ARG A 134 10.71 18.79 4.99
CA ARG A 134 10.13 20.10 5.33
C ARG A 134 9.18 20.61 4.24
N ILE A 135 9.63 20.57 2.98
CA ILE A 135 8.87 21.11 1.83
C ILE A 135 7.71 20.18 1.47
N GLY A 136 7.95 18.86 1.48
CA GLY A 136 6.94 17.86 1.19
C GLY A 136 5.77 17.95 2.16
N ARG A 137 6.03 18.07 3.47
CA ARG A 137 4.98 18.06 4.51
C ARG A 137 3.90 19.13 4.30
N ILE A 138 4.31 20.36 3.95
CA ILE A 138 3.38 21.48 3.77
C ILE A 138 2.51 21.26 2.52
N ARG A 139 3.13 20.87 1.39
CA ARG A 139 2.41 20.68 0.13
C ARG A 139 1.47 19.47 0.18
N THR A 140 1.94 18.38 0.78
CA THR A 140 1.23 17.10 0.81
C THR A 140 0.00 17.14 1.71
N TRP A 141 -0.01 17.91 2.82
CA TRP A 141 -1.16 17.93 3.72
C TRP A 141 -2.46 18.37 3.03
N ARG A 142 -2.44 19.45 2.25
CA ARG A 142 -3.64 19.92 1.53
C ARG A 142 -4.13 18.89 0.52
N ARG A 143 -3.20 18.24 -0.19
CA ARG A 143 -3.49 17.22 -1.20
C ARG A 143 -4.08 15.95 -0.62
N ILE A 144 -3.57 15.51 0.55
CA ILE A 144 -4.10 14.32 1.26
C ILE A 144 -5.59 14.48 1.52
N LYS A 145 -6.02 15.64 2.06
CA LYS A 145 -7.43 15.85 2.43
C LYS A 145 -8.33 15.75 1.20
N GLU A 146 -7.93 16.41 0.12
CA GLU A 146 -8.69 16.38 -1.14
C GLU A 146 -8.78 14.98 -1.72
N ARG A 147 -7.65 14.28 -1.85
CA ARG A 147 -7.64 12.94 -2.43
C ARG A 147 -8.40 11.91 -1.60
N ARG A 148 -8.34 12.02 -0.27
CA ARG A 148 -9.14 11.17 0.63
C ARG A 148 -10.64 11.38 0.40
N ARG A 149 -11.05 12.62 0.11
CA ARG A 149 -12.44 12.93 -0.24
C ARG A 149 -12.81 12.31 -1.59
N VAL A 150 -12.01 12.53 -2.63
CA VAL A 150 -12.27 12.00 -3.98
C VAL A 150 -12.40 10.47 -3.96
N VAL A 151 -11.50 9.76 -3.28
CA VAL A 151 -11.60 8.29 -3.20
C VAL A 151 -12.78 7.82 -2.36
N ALA A 152 -13.16 8.56 -1.31
CA ALA A 152 -14.34 8.23 -0.51
C ALA A 152 -15.65 8.44 -1.28
N GLU A 153 -15.69 9.40 -2.19
CA GLU A 153 -16.83 9.62 -3.08
C GLU A 153 -16.89 8.56 -4.19
N ALA A 154 -15.75 8.14 -4.75
CA ALA A 154 -15.69 7.16 -5.82
C ALA A 154 -15.88 5.70 -5.35
N GLU A 155 -15.27 5.32 -4.22
CA GLU A 155 -15.19 3.93 -3.75
C GLU A 155 -15.53 3.83 -2.23
N PRO A 156 -16.73 4.26 -1.79
CA PRO A 156 -17.07 4.38 -0.38
C PRO A 156 -16.97 3.05 0.39
N GLY A 157 -17.39 1.95 -0.24
CA GLY A 157 -17.33 0.61 0.35
C GLY A 157 -15.89 0.14 0.60
N LEU A 158 -15.01 0.33 -0.39
CA LEU A 158 -13.60 -0.06 -0.27
C LEU A 158 -12.85 0.81 0.72
N VAL A 159 -13.13 2.12 0.74
CA VAL A 159 -12.54 3.04 1.72
C VAL A 159 -12.95 2.66 3.14
N ARG A 160 -14.23 2.34 3.35
CA ARG A 160 -14.70 1.84 4.64
C ARG A 160 -13.98 0.55 5.06
N ASN A 161 -13.91 -0.43 4.15
CA ASN A 161 -13.21 -1.69 4.39
C ASN A 161 -11.73 -1.48 4.77
N ALA A 162 -11.06 -0.56 4.07
CA ALA A 162 -9.68 -0.20 4.36
C ALA A 162 -9.49 0.48 5.71
N LEU A 163 -10.37 1.41 6.07
CA LEU A 163 -10.32 2.05 7.38
C LEU A 163 -10.62 1.06 8.51
N GLU A 164 -11.55 0.13 8.30
CA GLU A 164 -11.88 -0.92 9.25
C GLU A 164 -10.69 -1.86 9.50
N TYR A 165 -10.05 -2.34 8.42
CA TYR A 165 -8.86 -3.19 8.51
C TYR A 165 -7.67 -2.46 9.16
N LEU A 166 -7.40 -1.22 8.75
CA LEU A 166 -6.35 -0.39 9.36
C LEU A 166 -6.63 -0.08 10.83
N GLY A 167 -7.88 -0.14 11.26
CA GLY A 167 -8.32 -0.04 12.66
C GLY A 167 -8.17 -1.32 13.48
N GLY A 168 -7.62 -2.40 12.89
CA GLY A 168 -7.37 -3.67 13.58
C GLY A 168 -8.48 -4.71 13.46
N LYS A 169 -9.51 -4.45 12.64
CA LYS A 169 -10.50 -5.47 12.31
C LYS A 169 -9.91 -6.49 11.33
N PRO A 170 -10.39 -7.75 11.35
CA PRO A 170 -9.98 -8.73 10.35
C PRO A 170 -10.32 -8.24 8.95
N LEU A 171 -9.56 -8.72 7.97
CA LEU A 171 -9.81 -8.40 6.57
C LEU A 171 -11.25 -8.77 6.22
N PRO A 172 -12.09 -7.83 5.72
CA PRO A 172 -13.40 -8.20 5.21
C PRO A 172 -13.24 -9.29 4.14
N PRO A 173 -14.11 -10.31 4.13
CA PRO A 173 -14.10 -11.30 3.08
C PRO A 173 -14.25 -10.58 1.74
N LEU A 174 -13.50 -11.04 0.74
CA LEU A 174 -13.71 -10.59 -0.63
C LEU A 174 -15.19 -10.82 -0.99
N PRO A 175 -15.85 -9.86 -1.67
CA PRO A 175 -17.20 -10.10 -2.12
C PRO A 175 -17.17 -11.35 -3.00
N LYS A 176 -17.92 -12.38 -2.60
CA LYS A 176 -17.97 -13.64 -3.35
C LYS A 176 -18.30 -13.30 -4.80
N ALA A 177 -17.42 -13.71 -5.72
CA ALA A 177 -17.67 -13.59 -7.15
C ALA A 177 -19.10 -14.08 -7.45
N PRO A 178 -19.85 -13.39 -8.32
CA PRO A 178 -21.10 -13.94 -8.82
C PRO A 178 -20.83 -15.35 -9.38
N PRO A 179 -21.74 -16.32 -9.20
CA PRO A 179 -21.55 -17.65 -9.75
C PRO A 179 -21.25 -17.51 -11.26
N PRO A 180 -20.32 -18.33 -11.80
CA PRO A 180 -19.99 -18.26 -13.21
C PRO A 180 -21.29 -18.33 -14.03
N PRO A 181 -21.41 -17.55 -15.12
CA PRO A 181 -22.57 -17.65 -15.98
C PRO A 181 -22.74 -19.12 -16.36
N VAL A 182 -23.94 -19.65 -16.17
CA VAL A 182 -24.26 -21.02 -16.57
C VAL A 182 -24.05 -21.06 -18.08
N ILE A 183 -22.93 -21.62 -18.52
CA ILE A 183 -22.65 -21.86 -19.93
C ILE A 183 -23.68 -22.90 -20.34
N GLY A 184 -24.73 -22.46 -21.03
CA GLY A 184 -25.68 -23.36 -21.65
C GLY A 184 -24.94 -24.33 -22.57
N PRO A 185 -25.48 -25.55 -22.81
CA PRO A 185 -24.87 -26.48 -23.74
C PRO A 185 -24.59 -25.78 -25.08
N PRO A 186 -23.46 -26.08 -25.74
CA PRO A 186 -23.14 -25.47 -27.02
C PRO A 186 -24.31 -25.67 -27.99
N PRO A 187 -24.61 -24.69 -28.86
CA PRO A 187 -25.66 -24.83 -29.85
C PRO A 187 -25.39 -26.09 -30.70
N PRO A 188 -26.43 -26.84 -31.12
CA PRO A 188 -26.26 -27.99 -31.98
C PRO A 188 -25.53 -27.57 -33.26
N ALA A 189 -24.61 -28.42 -33.73
CA ALA A 189 -23.90 -28.17 -34.98
C ALA A 189 -24.90 -28.01 -36.13
N PRO A 190 -24.68 -27.06 -37.06
CA PRO A 190 -25.52 -26.94 -38.24
C PRO A 190 -25.39 -28.21 -39.10
N GLU A 191 -26.54 -28.76 -39.50
CA GLU A 191 -26.65 -29.89 -40.45
C GLU A 191 -26.22 -29.51 -41.87
#